data_AF-A0AAE1NLZ7-F1
#
_entry.id   AF-A0AAE1NLZ7-F1
#
_cell.length_a   1.000
_cell.length_b   1.000
_cell.length_c   1.000
_cell.angle_alpha   90.00
_cell.angle_beta   90.00
_cell.angle_gamma   90.00
#
_symmetry.space_group_name_H-M   'P 1'
#
loop_
_entity.id
_entity.type
_entity.pdbx_description
1 polymer ?
#
loop_
_entity_poly.entity_id
_entity_poly.type
_entity_poly.pdbx_seq_one_letter_code
_entity_poly.pdbx_strand_id
1 'polypeptide(L)'
;VSACVVGGASTSKGVGNPQGEPYMGVYIGKLSTLEHLVTGHVYAIDNTTIYIKGFTYDGEAPDAFFFAGNRTPEPTSRGFIIPDERNRKEVLGPYRNRNLVLNFPITKKGQRSLNDVQWVSVWCRRFAIDFGHVKIPGDLVKPAPQIGEGLLSDKPRLRSSAVIIADTNTIQLNDFTFDATVPDAIFVMGSGDAQASGSQVPDEKGTEEPLSKYNQRSIKLTIPREVRGEPIQYFGVWSPTKGMLASVTFEPNALLPPAISSLP
;
A
#
# COMPACT_ATOMS: atom_id res chain seq x y z
N VAL A 1 13.37 39.97 33.74
CA VAL A 1 13.23 38.51 33.64
C VAL A 1 12.03 38.23 32.75
N SER A 2 12.23 37.56 31.62
CA SER A 2 11.26 36.94 30.69
C SER A 2 11.90 36.96 29.30
N ALA A 3 12.83 36.05 29.01
CA ALA A 3 12.61 34.65 28.60
C ALA A 3 12.08 34.55 27.15
N CYS A 4 13.05 34.51 26.25
CA CYS A 4 12.95 34.04 24.88
C CYS A 4 12.62 32.53 24.91
N VAL A 5 11.66 32.06 24.11
CA VAL A 5 11.46 30.63 23.85
C VAL A 5 11.59 30.41 22.35
N VAL A 6 12.73 29.82 21.99
CA VAL A 6 13.10 29.36 20.66
C VAL A 6 12.33 28.09 20.33
N GLY A 7 11.94 27.95 19.07
CA GLY A 7 11.19 26.83 18.53
C GLY A 7 11.88 25.46 18.67
N GLY A 8 11.05 24.43 18.65
CA GLY A 8 11.45 23.05 18.47
C GLY A 8 10.55 22.40 17.44
N ALA A 9 11.01 22.37 16.19
CA ALA A 9 10.53 21.41 15.20
C ALA A 9 11.11 20.04 15.57
N SER A 10 10.25 19.03 15.76
CA SER A 10 10.69 17.65 15.87
C SER A 10 10.08 16.84 14.75
N THR A 11 10.97 16.13 14.08
CA THR A 11 10.90 15.49 12.78
C THR A 11 10.16 14.15 12.84
N SER A 12 9.14 13.97 12.02
CA SER A 12 8.57 12.65 11.73
C SER A 12 9.50 11.91 10.75
N LYS A 13 10.50 11.21 11.30
CA LYS A 13 11.32 10.27 10.51
C LYS A 13 10.45 9.11 10.04
N GLY A 14 10.34 8.94 8.73
CA GLY A 14 9.87 7.70 8.11
C GLY A 14 10.75 6.55 8.59
N VAL A 15 10.12 5.51 9.15
CA VAL A 15 10.80 4.32 9.66
C VAL A 15 10.98 3.34 8.50
N GLY A 16 12.12 3.43 7.82
CA GLY A 16 12.72 2.24 7.20
C GLY A 16 13.26 1.33 8.31
N ASN A 17 12.99 0.03 8.23
CA ASN A 17 13.45 -0.95 9.22
C ASN A 17 14.97 -1.21 9.04
N PRO A 18 15.82 -1.00 10.06
CA PRO A 18 17.28 -1.17 9.96
C PRO A 18 17.78 -2.62 9.82
N GLN A 19 16.91 -3.61 9.52
CA GLN A 19 17.28 -5.04 9.46
C GLN A 19 17.06 -5.73 8.11
N GLY A 20 16.80 -5.00 7.02
CA GLY A 20 16.65 -5.62 5.69
C GLY A 20 15.41 -6.52 5.53
N GLU A 21 14.52 -6.56 6.53
CA GLU A 21 13.20 -7.17 6.39
C GLU A 21 12.35 -6.33 5.41
N PRO A 22 11.59 -6.99 4.51
CA PRO A 22 10.75 -6.29 3.55
C PRO A 22 9.71 -5.43 4.29
N TYR A 23 9.44 -4.24 3.75
CA TYR A 23 8.41 -3.35 4.29
C TYR A 23 7.03 -3.98 4.17
N MET A 24 6.30 -4.11 5.29
CA MET A 24 5.02 -4.84 5.36
C MET A 24 3.82 -3.91 5.62
N GLY A 25 4.03 -2.59 5.54
CA GLY A 25 3.05 -1.59 5.92
C GLY A 25 3.26 -1.07 7.35
N VAL A 26 2.25 -0.40 7.89
CA VAL A 26 2.31 0.17 9.24
C VAL A 26 1.92 -0.87 10.27
N TYR A 27 2.79 -1.12 11.24
CA TYR A 27 2.49 -2.05 12.32
C TYR A 27 1.36 -1.53 13.21
N ILE A 28 0.31 -2.34 13.36
CA ILE A 28 -0.85 -2.03 14.20
C ILE A 28 -0.64 -2.60 15.59
N GLY A 29 -0.22 -3.86 15.69
CA GLY A 29 -0.05 -4.54 16.96
C GLY A 29 -0.03 -6.06 16.83
N LYS A 30 0.17 -6.74 17.96
CA LYS A 30 0.08 -8.18 18.07
C LYS A 30 -1.33 -8.57 18.47
N LEU A 31 -1.89 -9.63 17.87
CA LEU A 31 -3.11 -10.25 18.35
C LEU A 31 -2.89 -10.74 19.79
N SER A 32 -3.82 -10.44 20.69
CA SER A 32 -3.85 -11.04 22.01
C SER A 32 -4.05 -12.56 21.89
N THR A 33 -3.51 -13.30 22.86
CA THR A 33 -3.65 -14.75 22.93
C THR A 33 -4.57 -15.05 24.11
N LEU A 34 -5.86 -15.21 23.83
CA LEU A 34 -6.86 -15.50 24.85
C LEU A 34 -7.18 -16.99 24.86
N GLU A 35 -7.60 -17.53 23.72
CA GLU A 35 -7.96 -18.93 23.53
C GLU A 35 -7.44 -19.43 22.18
N HIS A 36 -7.44 -20.75 21.99
CA HIS A 36 -7.17 -21.39 20.71
C HIS A 36 -5.85 -21.01 20.01
N LEU A 37 -4.84 -20.67 20.83
CA LEU A 37 -3.48 -20.33 20.39
C LEU A 37 -3.41 -19.17 19.38
N VAL A 38 -4.39 -18.26 19.40
CA VAL A 38 -4.41 -17.11 18.50
C VAL A 38 -3.19 -16.23 18.73
N THR A 39 -2.38 -16.08 17.68
CA THR A 39 -1.21 -15.21 17.64
C THR A 39 -1.05 -14.65 16.23
N GLY A 40 -0.32 -13.54 16.10
CA GLY A 40 0.03 -12.94 14.82
C GLY A 40 0.33 -11.45 14.97
N HIS A 41 1.18 -10.92 14.09
CA HIS A 41 1.53 -9.50 14.04
C HIS A 41 0.76 -8.84 12.90
N VAL A 42 -0.05 -7.83 13.21
CA VAL A 42 -0.95 -7.18 12.26
C VAL A 42 -0.34 -5.88 11.76
N TYR A 43 -0.38 -5.69 10.45
CA TYR A 43 0.10 -4.51 9.73
C TYR A 43 -1.02 -3.98 8.81
N ALA A 44 -1.10 -2.67 8.65
CA ALA A 44 -1.94 -2.02 7.64
C ALA A 44 -1.14 -1.92 6.33
N ILE A 45 -1.60 -2.64 5.29
CA ILE A 45 -1.07 -2.47 3.92
C ILE A 45 -1.62 -1.17 3.34
N ASP A 46 -2.93 -0.97 3.47
CA ASP A 46 -3.65 0.24 3.05
C ASP A 46 -4.90 0.39 3.94
N ASN A 47 -5.80 1.32 3.63
CA ASN A 47 -7.00 1.54 4.44
C ASN A 47 -8.00 0.36 4.41
N THR A 48 -7.94 -0.53 3.44
CA THR A 48 -8.86 -1.65 3.20
C THR A 48 -8.21 -3.03 3.27
N THR A 49 -6.90 -3.09 3.50
CA THR A 49 -6.14 -4.34 3.48
C THR A 49 -5.22 -4.43 4.69
N ILE A 50 -5.25 -5.56 5.39
CA ILE A 50 -4.31 -5.87 6.47
C ILE A 50 -3.46 -7.08 6.13
N TYR A 51 -2.26 -7.08 6.69
CA TYR A 51 -1.34 -8.21 6.66
C TYR A 51 -1.16 -8.77 8.06
N ILE A 52 -1.26 -10.08 8.22
CA ILE A 52 -1.01 -10.78 9.49
C ILE A 52 0.20 -11.69 9.31
N LYS A 53 1.33 -11.33 9.90
CA LYS A 53 2.58 -12.12 9.90
C LYS A 53 2.49 -13.20 11.00
N GLY A 54 2.78 -14.44 10.63
CA GLY A 54 2.89 -15.56 11.57
C GLY A 54 1.59 -15.91 12.31
N PHE A 55 0.45 -15.83 11.62
CA PHE A 55 -0.85 -16.17 12.19
C PHE A 55 -0.93 -17.65 12.58
N THR A 56 -1.39 -17.91 13.81
CA THR A 56 -1.64 -19.26 14.33
C THR A 56 -3.02 -19.32 14.97
N TYR A 57 -3.73 -20.42 14.75
CA TYR A 57 -5.03 -20.73 15.32
C TYR A 57 -5.24 -22.26 15.24
N ASP A 58 -5.69 -22.89 16.33
CA ASP A 58 -5.76 -24.36 16.40
C ASP A 58 -6.86 -25.02 15.55
N GLY A 59 -7.88 -24.25 15.12
CA GLY A 59 -8.99 -24.73 14.31
C GLY A 59 -10.06 -25.53 15.07
N GLU A 60 -10.03 -25.57 16.40
CA GLU A 60 -10.93 -26.42 17.18
C GLU A 60 -12.33 -25.82 17.41
N ALA A 61 -12.48 -24.50 17.18
CA ALA A 61 -13.76 -23.86 17.43
C ALA A 61 -14.77 -24.11 16.31
N PRO A 62 -16.05 -24.32 16.64
CA PRO A 62 -17.06 -24.73 15.67
C PRO A 62 -17.52 -23.63 14.71
N ASP A 63 -17.23 -22.35 14.99
CA ASP A 63 -17.80 -21.21 14.25
C ASP A 63 -16.92 -19.93 14.37
N ALA A 64 -15.61 -20.07 14.15
CA ALA A 64 -14.63 -18.99 14.21
C ALA A 64 -14.44 -18.25 12.88
N PHE A 65 -14.28 -16.93 12.94
CA PHE A 65 -14.03 -16.05 11.79
C PHE A 65 -13.04 -14.94 12.12
N PHE A 66 -12.37 -14.38 11.10
CA PHE A 66 -11.83 -13.04 11.21
C PHE A 66 -12.99 -12.05 11.29
N PHE A 67 -12.94 -11.17 12.28
CA PHE A 67 -14.06 -10.33 12.67
C PHE A 67 -13.58 -8.94 13.04
N ALA A 68 -14.39 -7.93 12.79
CA ALA A 68 -14.06 -6.57 13.19
C ALA A 68 -15.30 -5.78 13.57
N GLY A 69 -15.12 -4.77 14.40
CA GLY A 69 -16.20 -3.92 14.87
C GLY A 69 -15.71 -2.59 15.42
N ASN A 70 -16.66 -1.70 15.66
CA ASN A 70 -16.40 -0.32 16.13
C ASN A 70 -17.41 0.17 17.16
N ARG A 71 -18.30 -0.70 17.65
CA ARG A 71 -19.35 -0.28 18.60
C ARG A 71 -18.81 -0.02 19.99
N THR A 72 -17.72 -0.69 20.34
CA THR A 72 -17.04 -0.66 21.62
C THR A 72 -15.54 -0.80 21.38
N PRO A 73 -14.70 -0.28 22.29
CA PRO A 73 -13.26 -0.48 22.21
C PRO A 73 -12.82 -1.94 22.29
N GLU A 74 -13.64 -2.79 22.93
CA GLU A 74 -13.42 -4.23 23.04
C GLU A 74 -14.25 -5.03 22.02
N PRO A 75 -13.78 -6.22 21.59
CA PRO A 75 -14.54 -7.16 20.78
C PRO A 75 -15.89 -7.54 21.37
N THR A 76 -16.92 -7.52 20.53
CA THR A 76 -18.28 -7.98 20.88
C THR A 76 -18.93 -8.65 19.68
N SER A 77 -20.08 -9.29 19.90
CA SER A 77 -20.89 -9.89 18.82
C SER A 77 -21.39 -8.88 17.77
N ARG A 78 -21.27 -7.56 18.03
CA ARG A 78 -21.67 -6.49 17.11
C ARG A 78 -20.51 -6.07 16.21
N GLY A 79 -20.20 -6.91 15.23
CA GLY A 79 -19.20 -6.66 14.20
C GLY A 79 -19.59 -7.21 12.82
N PHE A 80 -18.60 -7.41 11.95
CA PHE A 80 -18.74 -8.03 10.65
C PHE A 80 -17.57 -8.97 10.35
N ILE A 81 -17.84 -9.99 9.54
CA ILE A 81 -16.83 -10.96 9.10
C ILE A 81 -15.92 -10.32 8.07
N ILE A 82 -14.61 -10.40 8.31
CA ILE A 82 -13.57 -10.17 7.30
C ILE A 82 -13.36 -11.52 6.60
N PRO A 83 -13.44 -11.57 5.25
CA PRO A 83 -13.11 -12.78 4.51
C PRO A 83 -11.69 -13.30 4.80
N ASP A 84 -11.49 -14.61 4.65
CA ASP A 84 -10.16 -15.24 4.73
C ASP A 84 -9.25 -14.80 3.56
N GLU A 85 -8.02 -15.32 3.53
CA GLU A 85 -7.04 -14.98 2.49
C GLU A 85 -7.45 -15.40 1.07
N ARG A 86 -8.50 -16.24 0.96
CA ARG A 86 -9.11 -16.68 -0.31
C ARG A 86 -10.41 -15.94 -0.60
N ASN A 87 -10.70 -14.88 0.14
CA ASN A 87 -11.92 -14.09 0.08
C ASN A 87 -13.20 -14.87 0.41
N ARG A 88 -13.12 -15.91 1.26
CA ARG A 88 -14.26 -16.71 1.71
C ARG A 88 -14.74 -16.26 3.09
N LYS A 89 -16.03 -16.37 3.35
CA LYS A 89 -16.67 -16.10 4.65
C LYS A 89 -17.08 -17.41 5.32
N GLU A 90 -16.17 -18.38 5.30
CA GLU A 90 -16.35 -19.72 5.86
C GLU A 90 -15.73 -19.80 7.25
N VAL A 91 -16.12 -20.81 8.02
CA VAL A 91 -15.53 -21.09 9.34
C VAL A 91 -14.03 -21.35 9.15
N LEU A 92 -13.20 -20.73 9.98
CA LEU A 92 -11.75 -20.87 9.91
C LEU A 92 -11.32 -22.29 10.27
N GLY A 93 -10.46 -22.87 9.45
CA GLY A 93 -9.69 -24.06 9.80
C GLY A 93 -8.44 -23.72 10.61
N PRO A 94 -7.58 -24.71 10.90
CA PRO A 94 -6.33 -24.48 11.59
C PRO A 94 -5.32 -23.67 10.75
N TYR A 95 -4.61 -22.77 11.41
CA TYR A 95 -3.48 -22.03 10.86
C TYR A 95 -2.23 -22.29 11.71
N ARG A 96 -1.09 -22.56 11.07
CA ARG A 96 0.20 -22.77 11.74
C ARG A 96 1.24 -21.84 11.16
N ASN A 97 1.55 -20.76 11.88
CA ASN A 97 2.54 -19.74 11.51
C ASN A 97 2.41 -19.29 10.03
N ARG A 98 1.21 -18.88 9.63
CA ARG A 98 0.89 -18.50 8.24
C ARG A 98 0.87 -16.97 8.09
N ASN A 99 1.41 -16.49 6.98
CA ASN A 99 1.28 -15.10 6.59
C ASN A 99 -0.03 -14.94 5.79
N LEU A 100 -0.86 -13.97 6.18
CA LEU A 100 -2.18 -13.75 5.60
C LEU A 100 -2.35 -12.32 5.12
N VAL A 101 -2.96 -12.14 3.95
CA VAL A 101 -3.44 -10.85 3.45
C VAL A 101 -4.96 -10.91 3.46
N LEU A 102 -5.59 -10.03 4.25
CA LEU A 102 -7.04 -9.99 4.41
C LEU A 102 -7.58 -8.65 3.89
N ASN A 103 -8.60 -8.74 3.03
CA ASN A 103 -9.29 -7.57 2.50
C ASN A 103 -10.57 -7.32 3.30
N PHE A 104 -10.79 -6.09 3.73
CA PHE A 104 -12.06 -5.69 4.29
C PHE A 104 -13.18 -5.85 3.24
N PRO A 105 -14.37 -6.34 3.62
CA PRO A 105 -15.42 -6.66 2.66
C PRO A 105 -16.13 -5.43 2.12
N ILE A 106 -16.61 -5.51 0.88
CA ILE A 106 -17.68 -4.65 0.39
C ILE A 106 -19.00 -5.13 0.99
N THR A 107 -19.79 -4.19 1.50
CA THR A 107 -21.12 -4.43 2.07
C THR A 107 -22.16 -3.56 1.37
N LYS A 108 -23.45 -3.79 1.67
CA LYS A 108 -24.53 -2.91 1.19
C LYS A 108 -24.35 -1.43 1.58
N LYS A 109 -23.54 -1.15 2.61
CA LYS A 109 -23.23 0.21 3.08
C LYS A 109 -21.96 0.79 2.45
N GLY A 110 -21.34 0.08 1.50
CA GLY A 110 -20.07 0.45 0.89
C GLY A 110 -18.90 -0.45 1.36
N GLN A 111 -17.70 -0.08 0.90
CA GLN A 111 -16.43 -0.69 1.26
C GLN A 111 -16.15 -0.48 2.74
N ARG A 112 -15.87 -1.56 3.48
CA ARG A 112 -15.37 -1.46 4.87
C ARG A 112 -13.88 -1.15 4.86
N SER A 113 -13.42 -0.48 5.91
CA SER A 113 -12.03 -0.07 6.02
C SER A 113 -11.56 -0.04 7.47
N LEU A 114 -10.26 0.14 7.66
CA LEU A 114 -9.63 0.43 8.94
C LEU A 114 -10.16 1.71 9.60
N ASN A 115 -10.83 2.61 8.87
CA ASN A 115 -11.51 3.78 9.48
C ASN A 115 -12.82 3.38 10.18
N ASP A 116 -13.41 2.25 9.78
CA ASP A 116 -14.71 1.81 10.24
C ASP A 116 -14.64 0.85 11.43
N VAL A 117 -13.45 0.58 11.96
CA VAL A 117 -13.17 -0.46 12.97
C VAL A 117 -12.27 0.07 14.08
N GLN A 118 -12.51 -0.40 15.29
CA GLN A 118 -11.67 -0.16 16.47
C GLN A 118 -10.82 -1.37 16.84
N TRP A 119 -11.17 -2.56 16.34
CA TRP A 119 -10.45 -3.80 16.58
C TRP A 119 -10.67 -4.79 15.45
N VAL A 120 -9.71 -5.70 15.31
CA VAL A 120 -9.78 -6.92 14.49
C VAL A 120 -9.53 -8.10 15.42
N SER A 121 -10.34 -9.16 15.30
CA SER A 121 -10.40 -10.29 16.22
C SER A 121 -10.57 -11.61 15.48
N VAL A 122 -10.12 -12.70 16.07
CA VAL A 122 -10.60 -14.04 15.78
C VAL A 122 -11.78 -14.32 16.73
N TRP A 123 -12.98 -14.35 16.17
CA TRP A 123 -14.21 -14.38 16.95
C TRP A 123 -15.02 -15.65 16.68
N CYS A 124 -15.43 -16.35 17.74
CA CYS A 124 -16.39 -17.44 17.64
C CYS A 124 -17.82 -16.91 17.79
N ARG A 125 -18.58 -16.97 16.70
CA ARG A 125 -19.96 -16.47 16.68
C ARG A 125 -20.90 -17.32 17.53
N ARG A 126 -20.73 -18.65 17.52
CA ARG A 126 -21.57 -19.57 18.29
C ARG A 126 -21.52 -19.33 19.79
N PHE A 127 -20.34 -19.05 20.33
CA PHE A 127 -20.16 -18.83 21.77
C PHE A 127 -20.06 -17.35 22.16
N ALA A 128 -20.00 -16.45 21.18
CA ALA A 128 -19.79 -15.02 21.38
C ALA A 128 -18.53 -14.71 22.21
N ILE A 129 -17.43 -15.40 21.88
CA ILE A 129 -16.14 -15.29 22.57
C ILE A 129 -15.08 -14.78 21.58
N ASP A 130 -14.23 -13.89 22.07
CA ASP A 130 -13.01 -13.44 21.41
C ASP A 130 -11.85 -14.38 21.76
N PHE A 131 -11.18 -14.92 20.75
CA PHE A 131 -10.01 -15.77 20.93
C PHE A 131 -8.70 -14.98 20.90
N GLY A 132 -8.74 -13.78 20.35
CA GLY A 132 -7.58 -12.92 20.23
C GLY A 132 -7.88 -11.75 19.32
N HIS A 133 -7.51 -10.55 19.76
CA HIS A 133 -7.76 -9.31 19.05
C HIS A 133 -6.58 -8.37 19.06
N VAL A 134 -6.59 -7.43 18.13
CA VAL A 134 -5.74 -6.25 18.11
C VAL A 134 -6.63 -5.02 18.03
N LYS A 135 -6.28 -3.99 18.80
CA LYS A 135 -6.95 -2.69 18.73
C LYS A 135 -6.30 -1.85 17.63
N ILE A 136 -7.14 -1.14 16.87
CA ILE A 136 -6.70 -0.22 15.83
C ILE A 136 -6.53 1.16 16.47
N PRO A 137 -5.32 1.74 16.48
CA PRO A 137 -5.12 3.11 16.96
C PRO A 137 -5.96 4.10 16.13
N GLY A 138 -6.64 5.03 16.80
CA GLY A 138 -7.50 6.01 16.12
C GLY A 138 -6.71 7.04 15.29
N ASP A 139 -5.44 7.23 15.63
CA ASP A 139 -4.45 8.09 14.98
C ASP A 139 -3.54 7.33 14.00
N LEU A 140 -3.87 6.07 13.68
CA LEU A 140 -3.11 5.26 12.74
C LEU A 140 -3.07 5.92 11.36
N VAL A 141 -1.90 6.43 10.98
CA VAL A 141 -1.63 6.89 9.61
C VAL A 141 -1.50 5.66 8.71
N LYS A 142 -2.34 5.58 7.68
CA LYS A 142 -2.43 4.41 6.81
C LYS A 142 -1.70 4.69 5.51
N PRO A 143 -0.99 3.69 4.95
CA PRO A 143 -0.42 3.86 3.63
C PRO A 143 -1.51 4.07 2.59
N ALA A 144 -1.22 4.88 1.58
CA ALA A 144 -2.14 5.18 0.50
C ALA A 144 -1.39 5.39 -0.83
N PRO A 145 -1.96 4.94 -1.95
CA PRO A 145 -1.43 5.27 -3.27
C PRO A 145 -1.31 6.78 -3.46
N GLN A 146 -0.25 7.23 -4.12
CA GLN A 146 -0.15 8.61 -4.57
C GLN A 146 -0.73 8.76 -5.96
N ILE A 147 -1.61 9.75 -6.13
CA ILE A 147 -2.20 10.09 -7.42
C ILE A 147 -1.61 11.43 -7.84
N GLY A 148 -0.77 11.39 -8.87
CA GLY A 148 -0.26 12.56 -9.56
C GLY A 148 -1.18 12.94 -10.72
N GLU A 149 -0.98 14.16 -11.21
CA GLU A 149 -1.62 14.61 -12.44
C GLU A 149 -1.21 13.75 -13.65
N GLY A 150 -1.88 13.99 -14.77
CA GLY A 150 -1.49 13.42 -16.05
C GLY A 150 -0.20 14.02 -16.58
N LEU A 151 0.47 13.28 -17.47
CA LEU A 151 1.54 13.80 -18.29
C LEU A 151 0.93 14.58 -19.46
N LEU A 152 1.55 15.68 -19.86
CA LEU A 152 1.09 16.48 -21.00
C LEU A 152 2.27 17.09 -21.77
N SER A 153 2.34 16.77 -23.05
CA SER A 153 3.19 17.43 -24.04
C SER A 153 2.49 17.42 -25.40
N ASP A 154 2.57 18.53 -26.13
CA ASP A 154 1.97 18.66 -27.45
C ASP A 154 2.93 18.24 -28.58
N LYS A 155 4.24 18.38 -28.35
CA LYS A 155 5.31 18.02 -29.30
C LYS A 155 6.51 17.45 -28.54
N PRO A 156 6.68 16.13 -28.45
CA PRO A 156 5.84 15.07 -29.04
C PRO A 156 4.44 15.03 -28.44
N ARG A 157 3.47 14.45 -29.15
CA ARG A 157 2.15 14.18 -28.57
C ARG A 157 2.29 13.10 -27.50
N LEU A 158 2.26 13.53 -26.25
CA LEU A 158 2.41 12.69 -25.07
C LEU A 158 1.36 13.08 -24.04
N ARG A 159 0.49 12.14 -23.65
CA ARG A 159 -0.57 12.40 -22.68
C ARG A 159 -0.82 11.20 -21.79
N SER A 160 -1.12 11.44 -20.51
CA SER A 160 -1.85 10.49 -19.64
C SER A 160 -2.91 11.24 -18.86
N SER A 161 -3.95 10.56 -18.40
CA SER A 161 -4.99 11.18 -17.56
C SER A 161 -4.55 11.27 -16.09
N ALA A 162 -3.77 10.29 -15.63
CA ALA A 162 -3.18 10.27 -14.30
C ALA A 162 -1.94 9.37 -14.29
N VAL A 163 -1.04 9.64 -13.34
CA VAL A 163 0.06 8.75 -12.97
C VAL A 163 -0.08 8.42 -11.49
N ILE A 164 -0.12 7.13 -11.17
CA ILE A 164 -0.43 6.64 -9.82
C ILE A 164 0.73 5.79 -9.33
N ILE A 165 1.36 6.16 -8.22
CA ILE A 165 2.25 5.26 -7.48
C ILE A 165 1.35 4.40 -6.60
N ALA A 166 1.07 3.18 -7.04
CA ALA A 166 0.10 2.29 -6.41
C ALA A 166 0.64 1.68 -5.11
N ASP A 167 1.90 1.26 -5.14
CA ASP A 167 2.62 0.65 -4.02
C ASP A 167 4.13 0.85 -4.21
N THR A 168 4.94 0.34 -3.28
CA THR A 168 6.41 0.45 -3.32
C THR A 168 7.07 -0.17 -4.55
N ASN A 169 6.36 -0.96 -5.37
CA ASN A 169 6.91 -1.61 -6.56
C ASN A 169 6.18 -1.26 -7.86
N THR A 170 5.06 -0.54 -7.81
CA THR A 170 4.15 -0.40 -8.96
C THR A 170 3.78 1.05 -9.20
N ILE A 171 4.00 1.50 -10.44
CA ILE A 171 3.44 2.74 -10.95
C ILE A 171 2.46 2.43 -12.09
N GLN A 172 1.36 3.16 -12.15
CA GLN A 172 0.31 2.99 -13.15
C GLN A 172 0.07 4.30 -13.90
N LEU A 173 0.04 4.23 -15.23
CA LEU A 173 -0.37 5.33 -16.08
C LEU A 173 -1.75 5.01 -16.63
N ASN A 174 -2.66 5.98 -16.57
CA ASN A 174 -3.99 5.86 -17.17
C ASN A 174 -4.04 6.55 -18.53
N ASP A 175 -4.68 5.89 -19.50
CA ASP A 175 -4.94 6.43 -20.84
C ASP A 175 -3.69 6.97 -21.56
N PHE A 176 -2.53 6.34 -21.36
CA PHE A 176 -1.26 6.82 -21.86
C PHE A 176 -1.20 6.79 -23.40
N THR A 177 -0.76 7.91 -23.98
CA THR A 177 -0.60 8.12 -25.41
C THR A 177 0.76 8.72 -25.67
N PHE A 178 1.49 8.16 -26.63
CA PHE A 178 2.78 8.68 -27.08
C PHE A 178 2.94 8.40 -28.57
N ASP A 179 3.27 9.43 -29.35
CA ASP A 179 3.32 9.32 -30.82
C ASP A 179 4.63 8.75 -31.38
N ALA A 180 5.63 8.49 -30.54
CA ALA A 180 6.96 8.01 -30.91
C ALA A 180 7.72 8.91 -31.90
N THR A 181 7.40 10.20 -31.96
CA THR A 181 8.17 11.18 -32.77
C THR A 181 9.53 11.50 -32.15
N VAL A 182 9.77 11.09 -30.90
CA VAL A 182 11.06 11.13 -30.21
C VAL A 182 11.51 9.68 -29.98
N PRO A 183 12.39 9.12 -30.83
CA PRO A 183 12.69 7.69 -30.86
C PRO A 183 13.58 7.20 -29.72
N ASP A 184 14.21 8.11 -28.97
CA ASP A 184 15.07 7.81 -27.81
C ASP A 184 14.36 8.11 -26.47
N ALA A 185 13.04 8.35 -26.48
CA ALA A 185 12.28 8.61 -25.27
C ALA A 185 12.19 7.36 -24.38
N ILE A 186 12.34 7.54 -23.07
CA ILE A 186 12.28 6.48 -22.04
C ILE A 186 11.48 6.97 -20.84
N PHE A 187 10.95 6.05 -20.03
CA PHE A 187 10.38 6.40 -18.74
C PHE A 187 11.51 6.61 -17.73
N VAL A 188 11.37 7.64 -16.90
CA VAL A 188 12.31 7.94 -15.82
C VAL A 188 11.58 8.33 -14.55
N MET A 189 12.21 8.08 -13.42
CA MET A 189 11.73 8.50 -12.11
C MET A 189 12.88 8.85 -11.18
N GLY A 190 12.63 9.66 -10.17
CA GLY A 190 13.67 10.00 -9.21
C GLY A 190 13.24 10.94 -8.12
N SER A 191 14.24 11.43 -7.40
CA SER A 191 14.13 12.41 -6.32
C SER A 191 14.80 13.72 -6.75
N GLY A 192 14.36 14.85 -6.20
CA GLY A 192 14.93 16.16 -6.44
C GLY A 192 14.33 16.86 -7.66
N ASP A 193 15.19 17.41 -8.51
CA ASP A 193 14.76 18.18 -9.68
C ASP A 193 14.04 17.28 -10.71
N ALA A 194 12.76 17.58 -10.95
CA ALA A 194 11.92 16.89 -11.92
C ALA A 194 12.35 17.08 -13.38
N GLN A 195 13.40 17.86 -13.64
CA GLN A 195 14.05 18.00 -14.94
C GLN A 195 15.31 17.14 -15.11
N ALA A 196 15.77 16.47 -14.05
CA ALA A 196 16.93 15.56 -14.11
C ALA A 196 16.59 14.26 -14.85
N SER A 197 17.61 13.56 -15.35
CA SER A 197 17.45 12.30 -16.11
C SER A 197 16.95 11.13 -15.27
N GLY A 198 16.96 11.23 -13.94
CA GLY A 198 16.44 10.20 -13.03
C GLY A 198 17.06 8.82 -13.21
N SER A 199 16.39 7.82 -12.64
CA SER A 199 16.61 6.40 -12.92
C SER A 199 15.60 5.92 -13.96
N GLN A 200 16.07 5.12 -14.92
CA GLN A 200 15.23 4.58 -15.97
C GLN A 200 14.21 3.57 -15.42
N VAL A 201 12.97 3.68 -15.88
CA VAL A 201 11.88 2.75 -15.52
C VAL A 201 11.61 1.84 -16.71
N PRO A 202 11.63 0.50 -16.52
CA PRO A 202 11.27 -0.43 -17.58
C PRO A 202 9.81 -0.23 -18.06
N ASP A 203 9.56 -0.55 -19.34
CA ASP A 203 8.22 -0.57 -19.92
C ASP A 203 7.33 -1.68 -19.31
N GLU A 204 6.08 -1.82 -19.79
CA GLU A 204 5.17 -2.82 -19.24
C GLU A 204 5.59 -4.27 -19.52
N LYS A 205 6.58 -4.48 -20.39
CA LYS A 205 7.18 -5.79 -20.71
C LYS A 205 8.48 -6.02 -19.92
N GLY A 206 8.92 -5.03 -19.14
CA GLY A 206 10.17 -5.06 -18.39
C GLY A 206 11.41 -4.76 -19.23
N THR A 207 11.25 -4.10 -20.38
CA THR A 207 12.38 -3.68 -21.22
C THR A 207 12.80 -2.24 -20.91
N GLU A 208 14.09 -1.96 -21.02
CA GLU A 208 14.67 -0.62 -20.92
C GLU A 208 14.94 -0.01 -22.31
N GLU A 209 14.21 -0.49 -23.32
CA GLU A 209 14.30 0.04 -24.67
C GLU A 209 13.50 1.35 -24.81
N PRO A 210 13.83 2.19 -25.79
CA PRO A 210 13.05 3.39 -26.07
C PRO A 210 11.56 3.09 -26.33
N LEU A 211 10.73 4.03 -25.93
CA LEU A 211 9.28 3.89 -25.96
C LEU A 211 8.76 3.78 -27.39
N SER A 212 7.98 2.72 -27.62
CA SER A 212 7.17 2.57 -28.82
C SER A 212 5.92 3.46 -28.78
N LYS A 213 5.12 3.45 -29.85
CA LYS A 213 3.88 4.22 -29.91
C LYS A 213 2.83 3.66 -28.94
N TYR A 214 2.21 4.54 -28.16
CA TYR A 214 1.07 4.22 -27.29
C TYR A 214 -0.19 4.97 -27.75
N ASN A 215 -1.35 4.32 -27.65
CA ASN A 215 -2.64 4.92 -28.00
C ASN A 215 -3.67 4.65 -26.90
N GLN A 216 -3.85 5.64 -26.01
CA GLN A 216 -4.80 5.61 -24.89
C GLN A 216 -4.80 4.29 -24.09
N ARG A 217 -3.61 3.83 -23.71
CA ARG A 217 -3.43 2.55 -23.02
C ARG A 217 -3.12 2.78 -21.55
N SER A 218 -3.88 2.16 -20.67
CA SER A 218 -3.51 2.09 -19.26
C SER A 218 -2.47 0.98 -19.04
N ILE A 219 -1.33 1.34 -18.47
CA ILE A 219 -0.18 0.46 -18.29
C ILE A 219 0.30 0.49 -16.84
N LYS A 220 0.89 -0.62 -16.40
CA LYS A 220 1.56 -0.75 -15.11
C LYS A 220 3.03 -1.01 -15.36
N LEU A 221 3.88 -0.24 -14.69
CA LEU A 221 5.32 -0.36 -14.76
C LEU A 221 5.86 -0.78 -13.40
N THR A 222 6.99 -1.48 -13.42
CA THR A 222 7.65 -1.91 -12.19
C THR A 222 8.66 -0.86 -11.76
N ILE A 223 8.59 -0.42 -10.51
CA ILE A 223 9.56 0.50 -9.93
C ILE A 223 10.93 -0.21 -9.85
N PRO A 224 11.99 0.36 -10.44
CA PRO A 224 13.34 -0.20 -10.45
C PRO A 224 13.86 -0.41 -9.02
N ARG A 225 14.70 -1.43 -8.81
CA ARG A 225 15.17 -1.78 -7.46
C ARG A 225 16.06 -0.69 -6.87
N GLU A 226 16.75 0.04 -7.72
CA GLU A 226 17.73 1.08 -7.43
C GLU A 226 17.11 2.29 -6.74
N VAL A 227 15.82 2.54 -6.97
CA VAL A 227 15.06 3.65 -6.37
C VAL A 227 14.08 3.20 -5.28
N ARG A 228 14.03 1.90 -4.96
CA ARG A 228 13.14 1.41 -3.90
C ARG A 228 13.66 1.84 -2.54
N GLY A 229 12.77 2.41 -1.72
CA GLY A 229 13.10 2.92 -0.40
C GLY A 229 13.57 4.38 -0.41
N GLU A 230 13.85 4.95 -1.58
CA GLU A 230 14.10 6.37 -1.76
C GLU A 230 12.79 7.14 -2.00
N PRO A 231 12.70 8.42 -1.62
CA PRO A 231 11.51 9.23 -1.84
C PRO A 231 11.34 9.51 -3.34
N ILE A 232 10.29 8.96 -3.94
CA ILE A 232 9.96 9.21 -5.35
C ILE A 232 9.24 10.56 -5.45
N GLN A 233 9.89 11.55 -6.05
CA GLN A 233 9.36 12.92 -6.16
C GLN A 233 8.89 13.25 -7.57
N TYR A 234 9.33 12.52 -8.59
CA TYR A 234 8.81 12.67 -9.93
C TYR A 234 8.84 11.38 -10.73
N PHE A 235 7.97 11.35 -11.73
CA PHE A 235 7.97 10.40 -12.83
C PHE A 235 7.77 11.16 -14.13
N GLY A 236 8.36 10.70 -15.21
CA GLY A 236 8.19 11.37 -16.49
C GLY A 236 8.67 10.54 -17.67
N VAL A 237 8.57 11.17 -18.83
CA VAL A 237 9.18 10.68 -20.06
C VAL A 237 10.30 11.64 -20.42
N TRP A 238 11.49 11.09 -20.57
CA TRP A 238 12.71 11.83 -20.82
C TRP A 238 13.39 11.30 -22.08
N SER A 239 14.11 12.16 -22.78
CA SER A 239 14.90 11.82 -23.97
C SER A 239 16.35 12.25 -23.73
N PRO A 240 17.35 11.38 -23.97
CA PRO A 240 18.76 11.75 -23.94
C PRO A 240 19.10 12.96 -24.80
N THR A 241 18.44 13.13 -25.95
CA THR A 241 18.72 14.23 -26.87
C THR A 241 17.91 15.49 -26.60
N LYS A 242 16.73 15.39 -25.97
CA LYS A 242 15.80 16.53 -25.79
C LYS A 242 15.52 16.92 -24.34
N GLY A 243 15.99 16.15 -23.37
CA GLY A 243 15.67 16.34 -21.97
C GLY A 243 14.28 15.84 -21.59
N MET A 244 13.71 16.40 -20.52
CA MET A 244 12.39 16.00 -20.02
C MET A 244 11.28 16.45 -20.98
N LEU A 245 10.49 15.50 -21.47
CA LEU A 245 9.40 15.77 -22.42
C LEU A 245 8.09 16.08 -21.70
N ALA A 246 7.83 15.39 -20.60
CA ALA A 246 6.75 15.62 -19.66
C ALA A 246 7.08 14.94 -18.34
N SER A 247 6.72 15.57 -17.22
CA SER A 247 6.87 14.99 -15.89
C SER A 247 5.68 15.33 -15.01
N VAL A 248 5.53 14.55 -13.95
CA VAL A 248 4.60 14.75 -12.86
C VAL A 248 5.37 14.63 -11.55
N THR A 249 5.00 15.43 -10.56
CA THR A 249 5.62 15.43 -9.24
C THR A 249 4.74 14.76 -8.19
N PHE A 250 5.38 14.22 -7.15
CA PHE A 250 4.75 13.52 -6.04
C PHE A 250 5.26 14.05 -4.70
N GLU A 251 4.50 13.75 -3.64
CA GLU A 251 4.89 14.12 -2.29
C GLU A 251 6.05 13.22 -1.81
N PRO A 252 7.18 13.81 -1.38
CA PRO A 252 8.40 13.06 -1.06
C PRO A 252 8.25 12.11 0.12
N ASN A 253 7.40 12.47 1.09
CA ASN A 253 7.26 11.75 2.36
C ASN A 253 5.94 10.98 2.46
N ALA A 254 5.27 10.73 1.33
CA ALA A 254 4.05 9.97 1.35
C ALA A 254 4.31 8.52 1.75
N LEU A 255 3.44 8.00 2.61
CA LEU A 255 3.48 6.63 3.06
C LEU A 255 2.81 5.74 2.01
N LEU A 256 3.63 5.11 1.16
CA LEU A 256 3.15 4.22 0.12
C LEU A 256 2.79 2.83 0.66
N PRO A 257 1.77 2.15 0.12
CA PRO A 257 1.47 0.76 0.47
C PRO A 257 2.65 -0.16 0.11
N PRO A 258 2.92 -1.21 0.91
CA PRO A 258 3.83 -2.26 0.48
C PRO A 258 3.24 -3.00 -0.71
N ALA A 259 4.09 -3.40 -1.65
CA ALA A 259 3.65 -4.27 -2.74
C ALA A 259 3.34 -5.68 -2.20
N ILE A 260 2.12 -6.17 -2.40
CA ILE A 260 1.69 -7.50 -1.92
C ILE A 260 2.61 -8.61 -2.44
N SER A 261 3.13 -8.48 -3.66
CA SER A 261 4.07 -9.44 -4.26
C SER A 261 5.45 -9.49 -3.58
N SER A 262 5.76 -8.53 -2.71
CA SER A 262 7.02 -8.45 -1.95
C SER A 262 6.90 -8.81 -0.48
N LEU A 263 5.68 -9.14 -0.01
CA LEU A 263 5.48 -9.63 1.35
C LEU A 263 6.04 -11.06 1.50
N PRO A 264 6.58 -11.41 2.68
CA PRO A 264 7.23 -12.70 2.92
C PRO A 264 6.28 -13.87 3.12
#